data_AF-A0A6G4CP11-F1
#
_entry.id   AF-A0A6G4CP11-F1
#
_cell.length_a   1.000
_cell.length_b   1.000
_cell.length_c   1.000
_cell.angle_alpha   90.00
_cell.angle_beta   90.00
_cell.angle_gamma   90.00
#
_symmetry.space_group_name_H-M   'P 1'
#
loop_
_entity.id
_entity.type
_entity.pdbx_description
1 polymer ?
#
loop_
_entity_poly.entity_id
_entity_poly.type
_entity_poly.pdbx_seq_one_letter_code
_entity_poly.pdbx_strand_id
1 'polypeptide(L)'
;MGKEYNMFLSNYMNVDDPLKDKDIIHKISVITAHYAYRNAPIEDMHADRNKNIYDDNMKVLNKLIVNRLAAIFNIILDSDKVNHIKEKYDWDDIERQLADVTMIYVFEEGFKKQEVIIKNLDDNDINKLYDFMKFKLAVVFDIILKGSKDDIKRFLAYGILYGQS
;
A
#
# COMPACT_ATOMS: atom_id res chain seq x y z
N MET A 1 -20.85 -21.47 -5.18
CA MET A 1 -19.70 -20.56 -5.02
C MET A 1 -20.07 -19.10 -4.74
N GLY A 2 -21.06 -18.48 -5.39
CA GLY A 2 -21.32 -17.04 -5.19
C GLY A 2 -21.84 -16.61 -3.80
N LYS A 3 -22.71 -17.40 -3.16
CA LYS A 3 -23.35 -17.01 -1.88
C LYS A 3 -22.40 -17.12 -0.68
N GLU A 4 -21.64 -18.21 -0.59
CA GLU A 4 -20.65 -18.43 0.48
C GLU A 4 -19.47 -17.45 0.38
N TYR A 5 -19.00 -17.17 -0.84
CA TYR A 5 -17.94 -16.19 -1.07
C TYR A 5 -18.37 -14.78 -0.64
N ASN A 6 -19.57 -14.33 -1.04
CA ASN A 6 -20.09 -13.03 -0.61
C ASN A 6 -20.32 -12.97 0.90
N MET A 7 -20.79 -14.06 1.52
CA MET A 7 -20.94 -14.13 2.98
C MET A 7 -19.59 -14.00 3.69
N PHE A 8 -18.55 -14.68 3.18
CA PHE A 8 -17.19 -14.54 3.68
C PHE A 8 -16.68 -13.10 3.57
N LEU A 9 -16.85 -12.46 2.40
CA LEU A 9 -16.42 -11.07 2.19
C LEU A 9 -17.19 -10.08 3.08
N SER A 10 -18.48 -10.32 3.36
CA SER A 10 -19.30 -9.43 4.19
C SER A 10 -18.84 -9.33 5.64
N ASN A 11 -18.06 -10.30 6.13
CA ASN A 11 -17.43 -10.21 7.45
C ASN A 11 -16.21 -9.27 7.46
N TYR A 12 -15.67 -8.95 6.28
CA TYR A 12 -14.46 -8.14 6.14
C TYR A 12 -14.72 -6.78 5.51
N MET A 13 -15.65 -6.65 4.57
CA MET A 13 -15.94 -5.38 3.89
C MET A 13 -17.42 -5.23 3.54
N ASN A 14 -17.84 -4.00 3.25
CA ASN A 14 -19.11 -3.76 2.56
C ASN A 14 -19.05 -4.34 1.13
N VAL A 15 -19.79 -5.42 0.88
CA VAL A 15 -19.75 -6.18 -0.39
C VAL A 15 -20.40 -5.43 -1.54
N ASP A 16 -21.43 -4.61 -1.25
CA ASP A 16 -22.16 -3.85 -2.26
C ASP A 16 -21.39 -2.59 -2.67
N ASP A 17 -20.72 -1.96 -1.71
CA ASP A 17 -19.91 -0.77 -1.93
C ASP A 17 -18.73 -0.71 -0.95
N PRO A 18 -17.57 -1.27 -1.32
CA PRO A 18 -16.40 -1.33 -0.44
C PRO A 18 -15.93 0.06 0.03
N LEU A 19 -16.16 1.10 -0.78
CA LEU A 19 -15.81 2.48 -0.44
C LEU A 19 -16.64 3.06 0.71
N LYS A 20 -17.81 2.46 1.01
CA LYS A 20 -18.65 2.84 2.16
C LYS A 20 -18.32 2.08 3.44
N ASP A 21 -17.29 1.23 3.41
CA ASP A 21 -16.81 0.57 4.60
C ASP A 21 -16.16 1.59 5.55
N LYS A 22 -16.59 1.62 6.81
CA LYS A 22 -16.09 2.57 7.82
C LYS A 22 -14.57 2.48 8.04
N ASP A 23 -13.98 1.31 7.77
CA ASP A 23 -12.56 1.03 7.95
C ASP A 23 -11.83 0.98 6.60
N ILE A 24 -12.43 1.48 5.50
CA ILE A 24 -11.86 1.39 4.14
C ILE A 24 -10.43 1.91 4.07
N ILE A 25 -10.15 3.08 4.67
CA ILE A 25 -8.81 3.68 4.69
C ILE A 25 -7.81 2.76 5.40
N HIS A 26 -8.20 2.15 6.52
CA HIS A 26 -7.32 1.23 7.23
C HIS A 26 -7.09 -0.04 6.41
N LYS A 27 -8.16 -0.67 5.92
CA LYS A 27 -8.11 -1.92 5.16
C LYS A 27 -7.28 -1.78 3.89
N ILE A 28 -7.52 -0.72 3.11
CA ILE A 28 -6.76 -0.45 1.89
C ILE A 28 -5.29 -0.15 2.19
N SER A 29 -5.01 0.57 3.28
CA SER A 29 -3.64 0.83 3.70
C SER A 29 -2.95 -0.48 4.03
N VAL A 30 -3.54 -1.33 4.87
CA VAL A 30 -2.96 -2.63 5.23
C VAL A 30 -2.70 -3.47 3.97
N ILE A 31 -3.67 -3.66 3.09
CA ILE A 31 -3.45 -4.53 1.92
C ILE A 31 -2.47 -3.93 0.92
N THR A 32 -2.50 -2.62 0.68
CA THR A 32 -1.50 -1.96 -0.18
C THR A 32 -0.12 -2.20 0.34
N ALA A 33 0.01 -2.13 1.65
CA ALA A 33 1.27 -2.25 2.30
C ALA A 33 1.74 -3.73 2.25
N HIS A 34 0.87 -4.71 2.50
CA HIS A 34 1.21 -6.12 2.23
C HIS A 34 1.56 -6.39 0.76
N TYR A 35 0.84 -5.80 -0.20
CA TYR A 35 1.04 -6.02 -1.63
C TYR A 35 2.32 -5.38 -2.17
N ALA A 36 2.59 -4.13 -1.78
CA ALA A 36 3.70 -3.33 -2.30
C ALA A 36 4.97 -3.46 -1.45
N TYR A 37 4.84 -3.77 -0.16
CA TYR A 37 5.97 -3.86 0.78
C TYR A 37 6.17 -5.27 1.36
N ARG A 38 5.17 -6.02 1.89
CA ARG A 38 5.46 -7.37 2.47
C ARG A 38 5.79 -8.35 1.37
N ASN A 39 4.98 -8.37 0.32
CA ASN A 39 5.17 -9.26 -0.83
C ASN A 39 6.20 -8.65 -1.79
N ALA A 40 7.30 -8.13 -1.22
CA ALA A 40 8.36 -7.39 -1.88
C ALA A 40 9.72 -7.89 -1.39
N PRO A 41 10.84 -7.40 -1.98
CA PRO A 41 12.19 -7.85 -1.65
C PRO A 41 12.56 -7.78 -0.15
N ILE A 42 11.87 -6.96 0.65
CA ILE A 42 12.13 -6.83 2.08
C ILE A 42 11.85 -8.11 2.89
N GLU A 43 10.92 -8.99 2.45
CA GLU A 43 10.75 -10.29 3.13
C GLU A 43 11.90 -11.25 2.82
N ASP A 44 12.44 -11.22 1.60
CA ASP A 44 13.65 -11.97 1.27
C ASP A 44 14.85 -11.44 2.07
N MET A 45 14.94 -10.11 2.25
CA MET A 45 15.97 -9.47 3.09
C MET A 45 15.78 -9.80 4.58
N HIS A 46 14.54 -9.90 5.05
CA HIS A 46 14.20 -10.33 6.40
C HIS A 46 14.61 -11.80 6.64
N ALA A 47 14.45 -12.66 5.64
CA ALA A 47 14.88 -14.05 5.71
C ALA A 47 16.41 -14.24 5.63
N ASP A 48 17.15 -13.24 5.11
CA ASP A 48 18.61 -13.26 5.07
C ASP A 48 19.21 -12.97 6.45
N ARG A 49 19.80 -14.01 7.05
CA ARG A 49 20.46 -13.93 8.37
C ARG A 49 21.60 -12.93 8.44
N ASN A 50 22.19 -12.54 7.30
CA ASN A 50 23.26 -11.55 7.28
C ASN A 50 22.75 -10.11 7.38
N LYS A 51 21.48 -9.88 7.04
CA LYS A 51 20.86 -8.54 7.04
C LYS A 51 20.30 -8.15 8.41
N ASN A 52 20.31 -9.03 9.43
CA ASN A 52 19.91 -8.70 10.81
C ASN A 52 18.62 -7.87 10.93
N ILE A 53 17.64 -8.13 10.05
CA ILE A 53 16.30 -7.58 10.14
C ILE A 53 15.50 -8.62 10.92
N TYR A 54 14.87 -8.21 12.01
CA TYR A 54 14.09 -9.12 12.87
C TYR A 54 12.60 -8.80 12.80
N ASP A 55 11.76 -9.72 13.28
CA ASP A 55 10.30 -9.55 13.31
C ASP A 55 9.85 -8.22 13.93
N ASP A 56 10.53 -7.76 14.99
CA ASP A 56 10.19 -6.48 15.63
C ASP A 56 10.54 -5.28 14.74
N ASN A 57 11.60 -5.37 13.94
CA ASN A 57 11.86 -4.36 12.90
C ASN A 57 10.76 -4.35 11.85
N MET A 58 10.33 -5.53 11.40
CA MET A 58 9.26 -5.69 10.41
C MET A 58 7.92 -5.15 10.91
N LYS A 59 7.58 -5.36 12.19
CA LYS A 59 6.37 -4.79 12.82
C LYS A 59 6.41 -3.26 12.85
N VAL A 60 7.54 -2.69 13.27
CA VAL A 60 7.73 -1.23 13.31
C VAL A 60 7.59 -0.64 11.90
N LEU A 61 8.22 -1.28 10.92
CA LEU A 61 8.18 -0.85 9.53
C LEU A 61 6.77 -0.95 8.94
N ASN A 62 6.09 -2.08 9.13
CA ASN A 62 4.71 -2.26 8.67
C ASN A 62 3.81 -1.15 9.23
N LYS A 63 3.85 -0.93 10.55
CA LYS A 63 3.05 0.12 11.20
C LYS A 63 3.35 1.50 10.62
N LEU A 64 4.61 1.82 10.39
CA LEU A 64 5.03 3.10 9.78
C LEU A 64 4.45 3.26 8.37
N ILE A 65 4.62 2.25 7.51
CA ILE A 65 4.17 2.31 6.12
C ILE A 65 2.64 2.37 6.05
N VAL A 66 1.92 1.55 6.82
CA VAL A 66 0.45 1.56 6.88
C VAL A 66 -0.07 2.94 7.32
N ASN A 67 0.52 3.55 8.35
CA ASN A 67 0.09 4.86 8.82
C ASN A 67 0.32 5.95 7.77
N ARG A 68 1.44 5.91 7.04
CA ARG A 68 1.74 6.88 5.99
C ARG A 68 0.85 6.69 4.77
N LEU A 69 0.60 5.44 4.36
CA LEU A 69 -0.35 5.12 3.30
C LEU A 69 -1.77 5.57 3.67
N ALA A 70 -2.19 5.44 4.93
CA ALA A 70 -3.50 5.92 5.37
C ALA A 70 -3.67 7.43 5.16
N ALA A 71 -2.60 8.22 5.33
CA ALA A 71 -2.63 9.64 5.01
C ALA A 71 -2.83 9.90 3.51
N ILE A 72 -2.19 9.11 2.64
CA ILE A 72 -2.37 9.19 1.19
C ILE A 72 -3.79 8.74 0.79
N PHE A 73 -4.28 7.62 1.32
CA PHE A 73 -5.61 7.10 1.04
C PHE A 73 -6.73 8.04 1.49
N ASN A 74 -6.55 8.76 2.60
CA ASN A 74 -7.44 9.84 3.02
C ASN A 74 -7.56 10.99 2.00
N ILE A 75 -6.54 11.20 1.18
CA ILE A 75 -6.54 12.22 0.13
C ILE A 75 -7.16 11.66 -1.14
N ILE A 76 -6.70 10.50 -1.60
CA ILE A 76 -7.07 10.00 -2.94
C ILE A 76 -8.48 9.38 -3.00
N LEU A 77 -9.06 9.00 -1.87
CA LEU A 77 -10.46 8.55 -1.81
C LEU A 77 -11.46 9.71 -1.82
N ASP A 78 -10.98 10.95 -1.74
CA ASP A 78 -11.79 12.17 -1.84
C ASP A 78 -11.66 12.73 -3.27
N SER A 79 -12.70 12.55 -4.07
CA SER A 79 -12.69 12.95 -5.49
C SER A 79 -12.44 14.44 -5.69
N ASP A 80 -12.89 15.29 -4.77
CA ASP A 80 -12.73 16.74 -4.89
C ASP A 80 -11.27 17.13 -4.67
N LYS A 81 -10.60 16.50 -3.69
CA LYS A 81 -9.16 16.67 -3.50
C LYS A 81 -8.36 16.17 -4.69
N VAL A 82 -8.71 15.00 -5.25
CA VAL A 82 -8.04 14.46 -6.43
C VAL A 82 -8.19 15.38 -7.63
N ASN A 83 -9.40 15.88 -7.89
CA ASN A 83 -9.65 16.81 -8.99
C ASN A 83 -8.88 18.12 -8.81
N HIS A 84 -8.84 18.65 -7.58
CA HIS A 84 -8.04 19.84 -7.29
C HIS A 84 -6.54 19.63 -7.55
N ILE A 85 -6.00 18.45 -7.21
CA ILE A 85 -4.60 18.11 -7.52
C ILE A 85 -4.38 18.07 -9.03
N LYS A 86 -5.28 17.43 -9.79
CA LYS A 86 -5.18 17.35 -11.26
C LYS A 86 -5.11 18.72 -11.89
N GLU A 87 -6.05 19.60 -11.54
CA GLU A 87 -6.14 20.95 -12.10
C GLU A 87 -4.95 21.83 -11.71
N LYS A 88 -4.52 21.74 -10.45
CA LYS A 88 -3.46 22.61 -9.93
C LYS A 88 -2.08 22.27 -10.48
N TYR A 89 -1.81 21.00 -10.70
CA TYR A 89 -0.48 20.52 -11.06
C TYR A 89 -0.36 20.04 -12.51
N ASP A 90 -1.45 20.14 -13.30
CA ASP A 90 -1.50 19.71 -14.70
C ASP A 90 -1.12 18.22 -14.84
N TRP A 91 -1.76 17.39 -14.02
CA TRP A 91 -1.45 15.97 -13.88
C TRP A 91 -2.28 15.10 -14.82
N ASP A 92 -1.69 14.73 -15.96
CA ASP A 92 -2.29 13.83 -16.96
C ASP A 92 -2.19 12.33 -16.60
N ASP A 93 -1.20 11.95 -15.79
CA ASP A 93 -0.93 10.55 -15.36
C ASP A 93 -0.87 10.49 -13.83
N ILE A 94 -2.01 10.84 -13.21
CA ILE A 94 -2.11 11.05 -11.76
C ILE A 94 -1.67 9.82 -10.96
N GLU A 95 -1.88 8.60 -11.44
CA GLU A 95 -1.51 7.37 -10.72
C GLU A 95 0.01 7.27 -10.56
N ARG A 96 0.76 7.52 -11.64
CA ARG A 96 2.23 7.50 -11.60
C ARG A 96 2.78 8.67 -10.79
N GLN A 97 2.20 9.85 -10.96
CA GLN A 97 2.60 11.05 -10.22
C GLN A 97 2.31 10.92 -8.72
N LEU A 98 1.18 10.33 -8.34
CA LEU A 98 0.89 9.98 -6.95
C LEU A 98 1.83 8.90 -6.43
N ALA A 99 2.21 7.90 -7.23
CA ALA A 99 3.21 6.91 -6.84
C ALA A 99 4.54 7.58 -6.50
N ASP A 100 5.00 8.53 -7.32
CA ASP A 100 6.21 9.30 -7.06
C ASP A 100 6.15 10.10 -5.76
N VAL A 101 5.10 10.89 -5.57
CA VAL A 101 4.91 11.67 -4.35
C VAL A 101 4.74 10.78 -3.12
N THR A 102 4.06 9.64 -3.28
CA THR A 102 3.92 8.64 -2.22
C THR A 102 5.26 8.03 -1.86
N MET A 103 6.13 7.73 -2.81
CA MET A 103 7.47 7.21 -2.53
C MET A 103 8.33 8.22 -1.78
N ILE A 104 8.23 9.52 -2.09
CA ILE A 104 8.90 10.56 -1.30
C ILE A 104 8.42 10.51 0.16
N TYR A 105 7.11 10.54 0.37
CA TYR A 105 6.54 10.60 1.72
C TYR A 105 6.68 9.31 2.53
N VAL A 106 6.44 8.15 1.91
CA VAL A 106 6.44 6.84 2.57
C VAL A 106 7.86 6.31 2.70
N PHE A 107 8.64 6.37 1.63
CA PHE A 107 9.95 5.73 1.56
C PHE A 107 11.07 6.67 2.00
N GLU A 108 11.25 7.80 1.31
CA GLU A 108 12.36 8.71 1.57
C GLU A 108 12.25 9.37 2.95
N GLU A 109 11.06 9.90 3.29
CA GLU A 109 10.84 10.57 4.56
C GLU A 109 10.46 9.64 5.72
N GLY A 110 10.12 8.39 5.41
CA GLY A 110 9.64 7.39 6.37
C GLY A 110 10.61 6.24 6.52
N PHE A 111 10.57 5.30 5.58
CA PHE A 111 11.39 4.08 5.57
C PHE A 111 12.89 4.38 5.79
N LYS A 112 13.46 5.32 5.03
CA LYS A 112 14.89 5.66 5.11
C LYS A 112 15.32 6.35 6.40
N LYS A 113 14.38 6.81 7.23
CA LYS A 113 14.67 7.33 8.58
C LYS A 113 14.73 6.23 9.65
N GLN A 114 14.43 4.98 9.31
CA GLN A 114 14.55 3.84 10.23
C GLN A 114 16.00 3.33 10.26
N GLU A 115 16.89 4.06 10.94
CA GLU A 115 18.34 3.82 10.96
C GLU A 115 18.73 2.35 11.26
N VAL A 116 17.99 1.69 12.16
CA VAL A 116 18.24 0.29 12.54
C VAL A 116 18.06 -0.67 11.38
N ILE A 117 17.11 -0.41 10.48
CA ILE A 117 16.82 -1.24 9.30
C ILE A 117 17.77 -0.86 8.17
N ILE A 118 17.92 0.44 7.92
CA ILE A 118 18.71 0.97 6.79
C ILE A 118 20.19 0.62 6.90
N LYS A 119 20.78 0.63 8.10
CA LYS A 119 22.19 0.28 8.27
C LYS A 119 22.54 -1.15 7.82
N ASN A 120 21.53 -2.02 7.69
CA ASN A 120 21.73 -3.39 7.28
C ASN A 120 21.39 -3.65 5.81
N LEU A 121 20.89 -2.64 5.09
CA LEU A 121 20.59 -2.71 3.67
C LEU A 121 21.67 -2.00 2.88
N ASP A 122 22.09 -2.58 1.76
CA ASP A 122 22.98 -1.90 0.83
C ASP A 122 22.19 -1.06 -0.20
N ASP A 123 22.88 -0.24 -0.99
CA ASP A 123 22.23 0.63 -1.98
C ASP A 123 21.42 -0.16 -3.01
N ASN A 124 21.86 -1.38 -3.36
CA ASN A 124 21.16 -2.23 -4.31
C ASN A 124 19.88 -2.81 -3.71
N ASP A 125 19.88 -3.17 -2.43
CA ASP A 125 18.66 -3.54 -1.70
C ASP A 125 17.66 -2.38 -1.67
N ILE A 126 18.13 -1.19 -1.32
CA ILE A 126 17.30 0.01 -1.22
C ILE A 126 16.67 0.34 -2.58
N ASN A 127 17.47 0.31 -3.65
CA ASN A 127 16.98 0.57 -5.01
C ASN A 127 15.95 -0.48 -5.46
N LYS A 128 16.22 -1.77 -5.24
CA LYS A 128 15.26 -2.84 -5.56
C LYS A 128 13.94 -2.65 -4.83
N LEU A 129 14.00 -2.31 -3.53
CA LEU A 129 12.82 -2.09 -2.73
C LEU A 129 12.05 -0.86 -3.24
N TYR A 130 12.75 0.24 -3.51
CA TYR A 130 12.16 1.47 -4.04
C TYR A 130 11.42 1.21 -5.36
N ASP A 131 12.08 0.61 -6.34
CA ASP A 131 11.52 0.37 -7.67
C ASP A 131 10.32 -0.57 -7.62
N PHE A 132 10.41 -1.64 -6.82
CA PHE A 132 9.32 -2.58 -6.66
C PHE A 132 8.10 -1.93 -5.98
N MET A 133 8.32 -1.19 -4.89
CA MET A 133 7.27 -0.47 -4.19
C MET A 133 6.58 0.55 -5.10
N LYS A 134 7.37 1.36 -5.84
CA LYS A 134 6.85 2.37 -6.77
C LYS A 134 5.98 1.74 -7.85
N PHE A 135 6.44 0.66 -8.48
CA PHE A 135 5.67 -0.05 -9.50
C PHE A 135 4.35 -0.58 -8.94
N LYS A 136 4.39 -1.23 -7.78
CA LYS A 136 3.20 -1.80 -7.14
C LYS A 136 2.21 -0.73 -6.69
N LEU A 137 2.69 0.41 -6.20
CA LEU A 137 1.84 1.55 -5.82
C LEU A 137 1.10 2.14 -7.02
N ALA A 138 1.76 2.27 -8.18
CA ALA A 138 1.09 2.74 -9.39
C ALA A 138 -0.09 1.82 -9.78
N VAL A 139 0.08 0.50 -9.67
CA VAL A 139 -1.01 -0.48 -9.89
C VAL A 139 -2.14 -0.29 -8.89
N VAL A 140 -1.83 -0.08 -7.62
CA VAL A 140 -2.85 0.16 -6.60
C VAL A 140 -3.61 1.46 -6.89
N PHE A 141 -2.91 2.55 -7.20
CA PHE A 141 -3.58 3.83 -7.49
C PHE A 141 -4.44 3.77 -8.74
N ASP A 142 -4.06 3.00 -9.76
CA ASP A 142 -4.92 2.74 -10.92
C ASP A 142 -6.22 2.03 -10.50
N ILE A 143 -6.14 0.98 -9.67
CA ILE A 143 -7.32 0.29 -9.13
C ILE A 143 -8.23 1.25 -8.34
N ILE A 144 -7.66 2.17 -7.55
CA ILE A 144 -8.44 3.05 -6.68
C ILE A 144 -9.05 4.25 -7.42
N LEU A 145 -8.31 4.86 -8.32
CA LEU A 145 -8.73 6.08 -9.01
C LEU A 145 -9.58 5.80 -10.24
N LYS A 146 -9.34 4.66 -10.91
CA LYS A 146 -9.95 4.31 -12.20
C LYS A 146 -10.71 2.99 -12.17
N GLY A 147 -10.41 2.10 -11.23
CA GLY A 147 -11.04 0.80 -11.13
C GLY A 147 -12.52 0.87 -10.76
N SER A 148 -13.25 -0.20 -11.13
CA SER A 148 -14.63 -0.37 -10.69
C SER A 148 -14.69 -0.73 -9.21
N LYS A 149 -15.89 -0.62 -8.60
CA LYS A 149 -16.12 -1.13 -7.24
C LYS A 149 -15.75 -2.60 -7.09
N ASP A 150 -15.91 -3.39 -8.16
CA ASP A 150 -15.55 -4.80 -8.17
C ASP A 150 -14.03 -5.03 -8.18
N ASP A 151 -13.27 -4.15 -8.82
CA ASP A 151 -11.80 -4.20 -8.79
C ASP A 151 -11.27 -3.87 -7.39
N ILE A 152 -11.83 -2.83 -6.76
CA ILE A 152 -11.52 -2.47 -5.36
C ILE A 152 -11.88 -3.64 -4.42
N LYS A 153 -13.06 -4.25 -4.60
CA LYS A 153 -13.49 -5.43 -3.83
C LYS A 153 -12.50 -6.59 -3.98
N ARG A 154 -12.06 -6.89 -5.20
CA ARG A 154 -11.08 -7.96 -5.46
C ARG A 154 -9.73 -7.66 -4.82
N PHE A 155 -9.29 -6.41 -4.87
CA PHE A 155 -8.04 -5.98 -4.23
C PHE A 155 -8.12 -6.10 -2.70
N LEU A 156 -9.22 -5.70 -2.08
CA LEU A 156 -9.44 -5.91 -0.64
C LEU A 156 -9.52 -7.39 -0.28
N ALA A 157 -10.19 -8.20 -1.11
CA ALA A 157 -10.28 -9.66 -0.91
C ALA A 157 -8.91 -10.35 -1.00
N TYR A 158 -7.99 -9.85 -1.84
CA TYR A 158 -6.60 -10.32 -1.86
C TYR A 158 -5.93 -10.15 -0.48
N GLY A 159 -6.27 -9.09 0.26
CA GLY A 159 -5.78 -8.88 1.62
C GLY A 159 -6.32 -9.84 2.66
N ILE A 160 -7.46 -10.46 2.42
CA ILE A 160 -7.95 -11.51 3.33
C ILE A 160 -7.08 -12.78 3.21
N LEU A 161 -6.57 -13.05 2.01
CA LEU A 161 -5.80 -14.26 1.71
C LEU A 161 -4.30 -14.11 2.01
N TYR A 162 -3.75 -12.91 1.78
CA TYR A 162 -2.30 -12.66 1.85
C TYR A 162 -1.92 -11.54 2.84
N GLY A 163 -2.91 -10.91 3.46
CA GLY A 163 -2.75 -9.81 4.42
C GLY A 163 -2.69 -10.25 5.88
N GLN A 164 -2.70 -11.56 6.17
CA GLN A 164 -2.58 -12.04 7.55
C GLN A 164 -1.10 -12.07 7.96
N SER A 165 -0.72 -11.11 8.80
CA SER A 165 0.50 -11.13 9.63
C SER A 165 0.12 -11.06 11.10
#